data_AF-A0A8J9X395-F1
#
_entry.id   AF-A0A8J9X395-F1
#
_cell.length_a   1.000
_cell.length_b   1.000
_cell.length_c   1.000
_cell.angle_alpha   90.00
_cell.angle_beta   90.00
_cell.angle_gamma   90.00
#
_symmetry.space_group_name_H-M   'P 1'
#
loop_
_entity.id
_entity.type
_entity.pdbx_description
1 polymer ?
#
loop_
_entity_poly.entity_id
_entity_poly.type
_entity_poly.pdbx_seq_one_letter_code
_entity_poly.pdbx_strand_id
1 'polypeptide(L)'
;QPNLPRLPIPSLEETITKFPSYVAALQTPEQQTETRRLCDEFLQGVGPKLQQALLEYEQEGIEHGTRGSYIEEFWNESYLAPDESVVLNLNPFFVLEQSPDPKIAKDQLRRAASLTFASVKLASLLRHETLTPDIFRGKPLCMDQFKVLFGSARQPGGKQVCDQVTVYNDSTH
;
A
#
# COMPACT_ATOMS: atom_id res chain seq x y z
N GLN A 1 8.82 13.03 -3.59
CA GLN A 1 10.20 12.48 -3.53
C GLN A 1 10.67 12.19 -4.96
N PRO A 2 11.15 13.21 -5.69
CA PRO A 2 11.27 13.16 -7.17
C PRO A 2 12.37 12.22 -7.70
N ASN A 3 13.33 11.84 -6.86
CA ASN A 3 14.47 11.02 -7.26
C ASN A 3 14.24 9.51 -7.09
N LEU A 4 13.04 9.08 -6.68
CA LEU A 4 12.72 7.66 -6.57
C LEU A 4 12.40 7.07 -7.94
N PRO A 5 12.88 5.85 -8.25
CA PRO A 5 12.47 5.16 -9.46
C PRO A 5 10.97 4.85 -9.39
N ARG A 6 10.28 5.03 -10.52
CA ARG A 6 8.88 4.62 -10.65
C ARG A 6 8.76 3.10 -10.75
N LEU A 7 7.60 2.57 -10.35
CA LEU A 7 7.33 1.14 -10.44
C LEU A 7 7.18 0.75 -11.92
N PRO A 8 7.99 -0.19 -12.43
CA PRO A 8 7.89 -0.59 -13.83
C PRO A 8 6.61 -1.39 -14.08
N ILE A 9 5.97 -1.14 -15.22
CA ILE A 9 4.91 -2.00 -15.76
C ILE A 9 5.61 -3.14 -16.54
N PRO A 10 5.45 -4.42 -16.13
CA PRO A 10 5.99 -5.55 -16.87
C PRO A 10 5.37 -5.67 -18.26
N SER A 11 6.05 -6.35 -19.18
CA SER A 11 5.44 -6.67 -20.47
C SER A 11 4.25 -7.61 -20.29
N LEU A 12 3.28 -7.51 -21.21
CA LEU A 12 2.11 -8.37 -21.22
C LEU A 12 2.52 -9.83 -21.40
N GLU A 13 3.43 -10.09 -22.33
CA GLU A 13 3.96 -11.41 -22.67
C GLU A 13 4.62 -12.07 -21.45
N GLU A 14 5.49 -11.36 -20.74
CA GLU A 14 6.15 -11.89 -19.54
C GLU A 14 5.16 -12.22 -18.43
N THR A 15 4.16 -11.36 -18.24
CA THR A 15 3.13 -11.52 -17.20
C THR A 15 2.28 -12.74 -17.49
N ILE A 16 1.75 -12.83 -18.71
CA ILE A 16 0.85 -13.92 -19.13
C ILE A 16 1.59 -15.25 -19.24
N THR A 17 2.85 -15.27 -19.68
CA THR A 17 3.65 -16.50 -19.74
C THR A 17 3.88 -17.11 -18.35
N LYS A 18 4.07 -16.26 -17.32
CA LYS A 18 4.31 -16.72 -15.94
C LYS A 18 3.02 -17.13 -15.24
N PHE A 19 1.89 -16.50 -15.56
CA PHE A 19 0.63 -16.69 -14.83
C PHE A 19 0.20 -18.16 -14.66
N PRO A 20 0.21 -19.04 -15.70
CA PRO A 20 -0.13 -20.45 -15.53
C PRO A 20 0.74 -21.20 -14.51
N SER A 21 1.99 -20.78 -14.31
CA SER A 21 2.88 -21.39 -13.32
C SER A 21 2.50 -21.04 -11.89
N TYR A 22 1.94 -19.85 -11.67
CA TYR A 22 1.51 -19.36 -10.35
C TYR A 22 0.24 -20.03 -9.87
N VAL A 23 -0.67 -20.37 -10.79
CA VAL A 23 -1.95 -21.01 -10.47
C VAL A 23 -1.94 -22.52 -10.62
N ALA A 24 -0.87 -23.11 -11.16
CA ALA A 24 -0.77 -24.55 -11.44
C ALA A 24 -1.10 -25.42 -10.22
N ALA A 25 -0.62 -25.04 -9.03
CA ALA A 25 -0.83 -25.81 -7.80
C ALA A 25 -2.30 -25.79 -7.31
N LEU A 26 -3.13 -24.89 -7.86
CA LEU A 26 -4.54 -24.71 -7.48
C LEU A 26 -5.49 -25.36 -8.50
N GLN A 27 -4.97 -26.03 -9.53
CA GLN A 27 -5.72 -26.43 -10.72
C GLN A 27 -5.55 -27.92 -11.04
N THR A 28 -6.60 -28.54 -11.57
CA THR A 28 -6.50 -29.85 -12.24
C THR A 28 -5.80 -29.71 -13.60
N PRO A 29 -5.32 -30.81 -14.21
CA PRO A 29 -4.71 -30.76 -15.55
C PRO A 29 -5.62 -30.14 -16.62
N GLU A 30 -6.93 -30.40 -16.54
CA GLU A 30 -7.93 -29.86 -17.46
C GLU A 30 -8.09 -28.34 -17.27
N GLN A 31 -8.20 -27.88 -16.02
CA GLN A 31 -8.28 -26.45 -15.69
C GLN A 31 -7.01 -25.70 -16.10
N GLN A 32 -5.84 -26.35 -15.96
CA GLN A 32 -4.57 -25.76 -16.36
C GLN A 32 -4.48 -25.63 -17.89
N THR A 33 -4.99 -26.62 -18.63
CA THR A 33 -5.08 -26.55 -20.10
C THR A 33 -5.97 -25.40 -20.54
N GLU A 34 -7.14 -25.26 -19.91
CA GLU A 34 -8.05 -24.14 -20.21
C GLU A 34 -7.46 -22.79 -19.83
N THR A 35 -6.76 -22.69 -18.70
CA THR A 35 -6.06 -21.47 -18.29
C THR A 35 -5.03 -21.03 -19.32
N ARG A 36 -4.24 -21.97 -19.87
CA ARG A 36 -3.27 -21.66 -20.94
C ARG A 36 -3.96 -21.16 -22.20
N ARG A 37 -5.06 -21.81 -22.61
CA ARG A 37 -5.85 -21.38 -23.76
C ARG A 37 -6.39 -19.95 -23.58
N LEU A 38 -6.92 -19.63 -22.40
CA LEU A 38 -7.42 -18.29 -22.07
C LEU A 38 -6.29 -17.26 -22.01
N CYS A 39 -5.11 -17.63 -21.54
CA CYS A 39 -3.92 -16.78 -21.56
C CYS A 39 -3.53 -16.40 -22.99
N ASP A 40 -3.50 -17.37 -23.90
CA ASP A 40 -3.18 -17.14 -25.32
C ASP A 40 -4.26 -16.27 -25.99
N GLU A 41 -5.53 -16.53 -25.70
CA GLU A 41 -6.66 -15.73 -26.20
C GLU A 41 -6.60 -14.29 -25.68
N PHE A 42 -6.24 -14.09 -24.41
CA PHE A 42 -6.07 -12.75 -23.85
C PHE A 42 -4.89 -12.02 -24.50
N LEU A 43 -3.77 -12.71 -24.72
CA LEU A 43 -2.56 -12.15 -25.32
C LEU A 43 -2.80 -11.71 -26.77
N GLN A 44 -3.58 -12.48 -27.54
CA GLN A 44 -3.89 -12.16 -28.95
C GLN A 44 -5.15 -11.29 -29.12
N GLY A 45 -5.97 -11.20 -28.08
CA GLY A 45 -7.25 -10.50 -28.07
C GLY A 45 -7.17 -9.14 -27.40
N VAL A 46 -7.84 -9.00 -26.26
CA VAL A 46 -8.03 -7.72 -25.58
C VAL A 46 -6.80 -7.25 -24.78
N GLY A 47 -5.90 -8.16 -24.43
CA GLY A 47 -4.74 -7.88 -23.57
C GLY A 47 -3.87 -6.72 -24.05
N PRO A 48 -3.42 -6.67 -25.32
CA PRO A 48 -2.60 -5.57 -25.83
C PRO A 48 -3.28 -4.20 -25.71
N LYS A 49 -4.61 -4.14 -25.91
CA LYS A 49 -5.38 -2.90 -25.74
C LYS A 49 -5.40 -2.44 -24.28
N LEU A 50 -5.56 -3.37 -23.34
CA LEU A 50 -5.55 -3.05 -21.91
C LEU A 50 -4.14 -2.68 -21.42
N GLN A 51 -3.11 -3.35 -21.92
CA GLN A 51 -1.72 -3.01 -21.63
C GLN A 51 -1.40 -1.58 -22.12
N GLN A 52 -1.85 -1.21 -23.32
CA GLN A 52 -1.68 0.13 -23.84
C GLN A 52 -2.40 1.18 -22.98
N ALA A 53 -3.66 0.91 -22.59
CA ALA A 53 -4.40 1.80 -21.70
C ALA A 53 -3.71 1.96 -20.32
N LEU A 54 -3.10 0.90 -19.80
CA LEU A 54 -2.34 0.95 -18.54
C LEU A 54 -1.08 1.82 -18.66
N LEU A 55 -0.37 1.73 -19.79
CA LEU A 55 0.80 2.56 -20.08
C LEU A 55 0.41 4.04 -20.23
N GLU A 56 -0.70 4.32 -20.92
CA GLU A 56 -1.26 5.67 -21.05
C GLU A 56 -1.65 6.25 -19.68
N TYR A 57 -2.33 5.46 -18.85
CA TYR A 57 -2.70 5.86 -17.49
C TYR A 57 -1.49 6.19 -16.60
N GLU A 58 -0.41 5.41 -16.68
CA GLU A 58 0.85 5.71 -15.98
C GLU A 58 1.50 6.99 -16.51
N GLN A 59 1.50 7.18 -17.84
CA GLN A 59 2.05 8.38 -18.47
C GLN A 59 1.29 9.64 -18.05
N GLU A 60 -0.04 9.61 -18.03
CA GLU A 60 -0.87 10.70 -17.49
C GLU A 60 -0.54 11.00 -16.03
N GLY A 61 -0.37 9.96 -15.21
CA GLY A 61 0.04 10.10 -13.80
C GLY A 61 1.40 10.79 -13.64
N ILE A 62 2.34 10.55 -14.56
CA ILE A 62 3.65 11.22 -14.62
C ILE A 62 3.49 12.69 -15.02
N GLU A 63 2.77 12.96 -16.11
CA GLU A 63 2.62 14.30 -16.68
C GLU A 63 1.94 15.28 -15.73
N HIS A 64 0.91 14.82 -15.02
CA HIS A 64 0.16 15.64 -14.08
C HIS A 64 0.73 15.61 -12.66
N GLY A 65 1.70 14.71 -12.38
CA GLY A 65 2.25 14.53 -11.03
C GLY A 65 1.20 14.10 -10.00
N THR A 66 0.13 13.44 -10.45
CA THR A 66 -1.02 13.08 -9.62
C THR A 66 -0.86 11.75 -8.91
N ARG A 67 0.07 10.88 -9.37
CA ARG A 67 0.24 9.51 -8.89
C ARG A 67 1.70 9.11 -8.76
N GLY A 68 2.04 8.42 -7.67
CA GLY A 68 3.37 7.86 -7.44
C GLY A 68 3.62 6.58 -8.26
N SER A 69 2.57 5.82 -8.56
CA SER A 69 2.63 4.58 -9.34
C SER A 69 1.26 4.25 -9.96
N TYR A 70 1.27 3.58 -11.11
CA TYR A 70 0.06 3.11 -11.80
C TYR A 70 -0.89 2.28 -10.92
N ILE A 71 -0.37 1.61 -9.89
CA ILE A 71 -1.17 0.71 -9.04
C ILE A 71 -1.80 1.41 -7.82
N GLU A 72 -1.34 2.62 -7.49
CA GLU A 72 -1.63 3.27 -6.22
C GLU A 72 -3.13 3.45 -5.96
N GLU A 73 -3.88 3.95 -6.96
CA GLU A 73 -5.32 4.15 -6.83
C GLU A 73 -6.09 2.85 -6.74
N PHE A 74 -5.79 1.90 -7.64
CA PHE A 74 -6.43 0.58 -7.64
C PHE A 74 -6.20 -0.15 -6.31
N TRP A 75 -5.00 -0.03 -5.75
CA TRP A 75 -4.66 -0.63 -4.47
C TRP A 75 -5.43 0.02 -3.33
N ASN A 76 -5.47 1.36 -3.27
CA ASN A 76 -6.24 2.08 -2.26
C ASN A 76 -7.74 1.75 -2.34
N GLU A 77 -8.30 1.72 -3.55
CA GLU A 77 -9.71 1.37 -3.78
C GLU A 77 -10.02 -0.05 -3.30
N SER A 78 -9.12 -1.01 -3.53
CA SER A 78 -9.31 -2.40 -3.08
C SER A 78 -9.51 -2.56 -1.56
N TYR A 79 -9.05 -1.59 -0.76
CA TYR A 79 -9.23 -1.58 0.70
C TYR A 79 -10.35 -0.67 1.17
N LEU A 80 -10.66 0.38 0.40
CA LEU A 80 -11.63 1.41 0.79
C LEU A 80 -13.03 1.15 0.23
N ALA A 81 -13.16 0.37 -0.85
CA ALA A 81 -14.43 0.01 -1.45
C ALA A 81 -15.21 -1.09 -0.70
N PRO A 82 -14.56 -2.14 -0.12
CA PRO A 82 -15.31 -3.18 0.59
C PRO A 82 -15.98 -2.64 1.85
N ASP A 83 -17.25 -3.03 2.04
CA ASP A 83 -18.09 -2.71 3.23
C ASP A 83 -17.91 -3.74 4.38
N GLU A 84 -16.95 -4.65 4.23
CA GLU A 84 -16.65 -5.63 5.26
C GLU A 84 -15.93 -4.99 6.46
N SER A 85 -16.16 -5.56 7.65
CA SER A 85 -15.52 -5.07 8.88
C SER A 85 -14.00 -5.13 8.80
N VAL A 86 -13.34 -4.01 9.06
CA VAL A 86 -11.87 -3.93 9.09
C VAL A 86 -11.24 -4.63 10.30
N VAL A 87 -11.99 -4.93 11.37
CA VAL A 87 -11.46 -5.38 12.67
C VAL A 87 -10.74 -6.73 12.60
N LEU A 88 -11.17 -7.62 11.69
CA LEU A 88 -10.55 -8.93 11.49
C LEU A 88 -10.04 -9.12 10.07
N ASN A 89 -10.70 -8.51 9.09
CA ASN A 89 -10.39 -8.73 7.68
C ASN A 89 -9.18 -7.91 7.21
N LEU A 90 -8.90 -6.78 7.87
CA LEU A 90 -7.89 -5.84 7.38
C LEU A 90 -6.89 -5.36 8.42
N ASN A 91 -7.32 -5.00 9.63
CA ASN A 91 -6.47 -4.35 10.62
C ASN A 91 -5.50 -5.34 11.27
N PRO A 92 -4.18 -5.28 10.97
CA PRO A 92 -3.20 -6.06 11.70
C PRO A 92 -2.88 -5.39 13.04
N PHE A 93 -2.25 -6.13 13.94
CA PHE A 93 -1.63 -5.57 15.13
C PHE A 93 -0.24 -6.17 15.37
N PHE A 94 0.61 -5.40 16.03
CA PHE A 94 1.92 -5.86 16.50
C PHE A 94 1.91 -5.89 18.02
N VAL A 95 2.56 -6.91 18.58
CA VAL A 95 2.85 -6.96 20.01
C VAL A 95 4.25 -6.41 20.21
N LEU A 96 4.35 -5.29 20.93
CA LEU A 96 5.64 -4.70 21.26
C LEU A 96 6.33 -5.50 22.36
N GLU A 97 7.65 -5.64 22.23
CA GLU A 97 8.48 -6.20 23.28
C GLU A 97 8.34 -5.43 24.60
N GLN A 98 8.64 -6.12 25.69
CA GLN A 98 8.62 -5.52 27.01
C GLN A 98 9.82 -4.57 27.17
N SER A 99 9.61 -3.44 27.84
CA SER A 99 10.70 -2.50 28.12
C SER A 99 11.82 -3.20 28.90
N PRO A 100 13.10 -2.98 28.55
CA PRO A 100 14.21 -3.51 29.32
C PRO A 100 14.34 -2.84 30.70
N ASP A 101 13.73 -1.66 30.91
CA ASP A 101 13.64 -1.03 32.24
C ASP A 101 12.48 -1.63 33.04
N PRO A 102 12.74 -2.37 34.13
CA PRO A 102 11.70 -2.98 34.95
C PRO A 102 10.71 -1.98 35.57
N LYS A 103 11.14 -0.72 35.80
CA LYS A 103 10.29 0.33 36.36
C LYS A 103 9.23 0.79 35.37
N ILE A 104 9.55 0.77 34.08
CA ILE A 104 8.60 1.08 32.99
C ILE A 104 7.80 -0.17 32.64
N ALA A 105 8.44 -1.33 32.58
CA ALA A 105 7.84 -2.58 32.16
C ALA A 105 6.67 -3.04 33.04
N LYS A 106 6.73 -2.74 34.35
CA LYS A 106 5.73 -3.17 35.34
C LYS A 106 4.68 -2.11 35.68
N ASP A 107 4.78 -0.92 35.10
CA ASP A 107 3.93 0.24 35.42
C ASP A 107 3.24 0.76 34.16
N GLN A 108 1.91 0.60 34.09
CA GLN A 108 1.11 0.97 32.94
C GLN A 108 1.22 2.47 32.62
N LEU A 109 1.20 3.34 33.65
CA LEU A 109 1.22 4.79 33.47
C LEU A 109 2.57 5.23 32.89
N ARG A 110 3.68 4.72 33.45
CA ARG A 110 5.03 5.02 32.94
C ARG A 110 5.22 4.50 31.51
N ARG A 111 4.73 3.29 31.22
CA ARG A 111 4.80 2.72 29.88
C ARG A 111 3.98 3.53 28.88
N ALA A 112 2.73 3.88 29.21
CA ALA A 112 1.88 4.70 28.36
C ALA A 112 2.50 6.08 28.11
N ALA A 113 2.97 6.77 29.14
CA ALA A 113 3.64 8.07 29.00
C ALA A 113 4.88 8.00 28.10
N SER A 114 5.71 6.96 28.26
CA SER A 114 6.90 6.75 27.43
C SER A 114 6.55 6.49 25.97
N LEU A 115 5.54 5.65 25.70
CA LEU A 115 5.10 5.34 24.34
C LEU A 115 4.47 6.56 23.67
N THR A 116 3.58 7.26 24.35
CA THR A 116 2.95 8.49 23.84
C THR A 116 4.01 9.55 23.52
N PHE A 117 4.98 9.77 24.41
CA PHE A 117 6.07 10.71 24.17
C PHE A 117 6.91 10.34 22.95
N ALA A 118 7.27 9.06 22.81
CA ALA A 118 8.00 8.57 21.64
C ALA A 118 7.20 8.75 20.33
N SER A 119 5.91 8.45 20.34
CA SER A 119 5.01 8.64 19.19
C SER A 119 4.88 10.11 18.80
N VAL A 120 4.69 11.02 19.75
CA VAL A 120 4.62 12.48 19.48
C VAL A 120 5.96 13.00 18.93
N LYS A 121 7.08 12.50 19.46
CA LYS A 121 8.40 12.85 18.91
C LYS A 121 8.55 12.39 17.47
N LEU A 122 8.11 11.17 17.13
CA LEU A 122 8.11 10.68 15.75
C LEU A 122 7.20 11.53 14.85
N ALA A 123 6.00 11.86 15.31
CA ALA A 123 5.08 12.73 14.58
C ALA A 123 5.71 14.11 14.28
N SER A 124 6.42 14.69 15.26
CA SER A 124 7.16 15.95 15.08
C SER A 124 8.28 15.82 14.03
N LEU A 125 9.09 14.75 14.09
CA LEU A 125 10.15 14.52 13.09
C LEU A 125 9.61 14.38 11.67
N LEU A 126 8.44 13.73 11.51
CA LEU A 126 7.77 13.60 10.22
C LEU A 126 7.22 14.95 9.72
N ARG A 127 6.52 15.70 10.58
CA ARG A 127 5.94 17.01 10.22
C ARG A 127 7.00 18.04 9.85
N HIS A 128 8.17 17.99 10.47
CA HIS A 128 9.30 18.87 10.15
C HIS A 128 10.22 18.33 9.05
N GLU A 129 9.90 17.17 8.46
CA GLU A 129 10.72 16.51 7.44
C GLU A 129 12.18 16.27 7.88
N THR A 130 12.40 16.09 9.18
CA THR A 130 13.73 15.83 9.76
C THR A 130 13.98 14.36 10.07
N LEU A 131 12.99 13.49 9.84
CA LEU A 131 13.18 12.05 9.92
C LEU A 131 14.11 11.60 8.78
N THR A 132 15.15 10.84 9.11
CA THR A 132 16.03 10.24 8.11
C THR A 132 15.21 9.33 7.18
N PRO A 133 15.36 9.44 5.84
CA PRO A 133 14.67 8.54 4.92
C PRO A 133 15.00 7.07 5.19
N ASP A 134 14.01 6.19 5.05
CA ASP A 134 14.24 4.76 5.15
C ASP A 134 15.08 4.27 3.97
N ILE A 135 16.13 3.51 4.29
CA ILE A 135 17.06 2.96 3.30
C ILE A 135 17.08 1.44 3.44
N PHE A 136 16.75 0.74 2.36
CA PHE A 136 16.84 -0.72 2.30
C PHE A 136 17.90 -1.13 1.28
N ARG A 137 18.91 -1.88 1.72
CA ARG A 137 20.04 -2.35 0.89
C ARG A 137 20.70 -1.22 0.07
N GLY A 138 20.89 -0.05 0.71
CA GLY A 138 21.51 1.13 0.09
C GLY A 138 20.61 1.92 -0.86
N LYS A 139 19.32 1.58 -0.98
CA LYS A 139 18.35 2.32 -1.80
C LYS A 139 17.31 3.03 -0.90
N PRO A 140 17.02 4.32 -1.13
CA PRO A 140 15.96 5.01 -0.41
C PRO A 140 14.59 4.42 -0.76
N LEU A 141 13.70 4.36 0.22
CA LEU A 141 12.30 3.94 0.06
C LEU A 141 11.37 5.16 -0.01
N CYS A 142 10.16 4.94 -0.54
CA CYS A 142 9.12 5.94 -0.54
C CYS A 142 8.60 6.19 0.89
N MET A 143 8.69 7.42 1.36
CA MET A 143 8.17 7.84 2.67
C MET A 143 6.73 8.39 2.62
N ASP A 144 6.02 8.29 1.49
CA ASP A 144 4.73 8.98 1.31
C ASP A 144 3.64 8.47 2.29
N GLN A 145 3.63 7.16 2.56
CA GLN A 145 2.69 6.54 3.51
C GLN A 145 2.85 7.05 4.94
N PHE A 146 3.99 7.62 5.32
CA PHE A 146 4.16 8.20 6.67
C PHE A 146 3.29 9.44 6.89
N LYS A 147 2.82 10.09 5.82
CA LYS A 147 1.91 11.26 5.91
C LYS A 147 0.56 10.89 6.52
N VAL A 148 0.13 9.64 6.39
CA VAL A 148 -1.14 9.15 6.94
C VAL A 148 -0.96 8.43 8.28
N LEU A 149 0.20 8.51 8.93
CA LEU A 149 0.44 7.82 10.20
C LEU A 149 -0.16 8.56 11.41
N PHE A 150 -0.20 9.89 11.37
CA PHE A 150 -0.64 10.74 12.48
C PHE A 150 -1.69 11.75 12.03
N GLY A 151 -2.65 12.02 12.92
CA GLY A 151 -3.73 12.97 12.63
C GLY A 151 -4.57 12.54 11.44
N SER A 152 -4.75 11.24 11.22
CA SER A 152 -5.47 10.69 10.07
C SER A 152 -6.57 9.72 10.52
N ALA A 153 -7.59 9.57 9.70
CA ALA A 153 -8.65 8.60 9.92
C ALA A 153 -9.26 8.12 8.61
N ARG A 154 -9.69 6.85 8.58
CA ARG A 154 -10.61 6.34 7.55
C ARG A 154 -12.03 6.78 7.92
N GLN A 155 -12.66 7.54 7.03
CA GLN A 155 -14.03 8.00 7.15
C GLN A 155 -14.95 7.15 6.27
N PRO A 156 -16.08 6.65 6.81
CA PRO A 156 -17.07 5.94 6.02
C PRO A 156 -17.61 6.80 4.87
N GLY A 157 -17.64 6.26 3.65
CA GLY A 157 -18.06 6.98 2.44
C GLY A 157 -19.56 7.36 2.43
N GLY A 158 -20.37 6.71 3.26
CA GLY A 158 -21.80 6.97 3.38
C GLY A 158 -22.56 6.71 2.08
N LYS A 159 -22.82 7.77 1.29
CA LYS A 159 -23.45 7.69 -0.05
C LYS A 159 -22.45 7.47 -1.19
N GLN A 160 -21.16 7.64 -0.93
CA GLN A 160 -20.09 7.33 -1.87
C GLN A 160 -19.80 5.83 -1.83
N VAL A 161 -19.32 5.29 -2.96
CA VAL A 161 -19.05 3.85 -3.11
C VAL A 161 -17.84 3.39 -2.26
N CYS A 162 -16.94 4.31 -1.87
CA CYS A 162 -15.72 3.99 -1.15
C CYS A 162 -15.52 4.91 0.06
N ASP A 163 -14.90 4.37 1.11
CA ASP A 163 -14.39 5.13 2.25
C ASP A 163 -13.24 6.06 1.85
N GLN A 164 -12.95 7.06 2.68
CA GLN A 164 -11.88 8.03 2.42
C GLN A 164 -10.88 8.12 3.58
N VAL A 165 -9.60 8.24 3.25
CA VAL A 165 -8.57 8.59 4.24
C VAL A 165 -8.47 10.11 4.34
N THR A 166 -8.77 10.65 5.51
CA THR A 166 -8.65 12.09 5.80
C THR A 166 -7.43 12.33 6.68
N VAL A 167 -6.66 13.38 6.39
CA VAL A 167 -5.51 13.83 7.18
C VAL A 167 -5.76 15.25 7.68
N TYR A 168 -5.59 15.45 8.99
CA TYR A 168 -5.77 16.70 9.73
C TYR A 168 -4.40 17.24 10.15
N ASN A 169 -3.71 17.91 9.22
CA ASN A 169 -2.33 18.37 9.41
C ASN A 169 -2.16 19.34 10.60
N ASP A 170 -3.18 20.15 10.88
CA ASP A 170 -3.15 21.15 11.93
C ASP A 170 -3.60 20.61 13.30
N SER A 171 -4.00 19.33 13.40
CA SER A 171 -4.41 18.78 14.69
C SER A 171 -3.22 18.72 15.66
N THR A 172 -3.46 19.19 16.87
CA THR A 172 -2.52 19.16 18.01
C THR A 172 -3.03 18.28 19.16
N HIS A 173 -4.15 17.58 18.95
CA HIS A 173 -4.75 16.62 19.87
C HIS A 173 -5.07 15.32 19.15
#